data_AF-A0A453MYS3-F1
#
_entry.id   AF-A0A453MYS3-F1
#
_cell.length_a   1.000
_cell.length_b   1.000
_cell.length_c   1.000
_cell.angle_alpha   90.00
_cell.angle_beta   90.00
_cell.angle_gamma   90.00
#
_symmetry.space_group_name_H-M   'P 1'
#
loop_
_entity.id
_entity.type
_entity.pdbx_description
1 polymer ?
#
loop_
_entity_poly.entity_id
_entity_poly.type
_entity_poly.pdbx_seq_one_letter_code
_entity_poly.pdbx_strand_id
1 'polypeptide(L)'
;LVSPASAKKIPASVTPISRDLYRPSDTLLSEIKALVARNPDRLTMDTVRAGNKGYSAEMLVVTFNHVKKTVHDGSKIKILLSFGQHGRELITSELALSLLYILTEKRKIAGVDLSSFEKILEHLVIKVVPIENFNGRKRVEAGEICDRRNGRGVDLNRNWSVDWGKKEKDYNPFEEDPGTAPFSEPEAQIMQELSKSFKPHIWVNVHSGMEALFMPYDHKNTTPDGAPSHLMRSVLENVNHRNFQDSCLVGSGGGAVGYLAHGTTTDYLYDIAKVPMPFTFEIYGDEKASTDDCFKMFNPVDKITFDRVINKWCMAFLILFEEGLRTLPDDQVVSQGALDNWVPMGGEILERNMDQKSGGENGKLEGLDLGMQELKTYFRLFMLSTFLLMFMFCSRISKNRSRDSDEQSTA
;
A
#
# COMPACT_ATOMS: atom_id res chain seq x y z
N LEU A 1 -38.70 6.56 -16.29
CA LEU A 1 -38.02 7.88 -16.41
C LEU A 1 -37.43 8.22 -15.06
N VAL A 2 -36.13 7.95 -14.86
CA VAL A 2 -35.42 8.28 -13.61
C VAL A 2 -34.91 9.72 -13.74
N SER A 3 -35.19 10.55 -12.74
CA SER A 3 -34.77 11.95 -12.73
C SER A 3 -33.24 12.05 -12.65
N PRO A 4 -32.59 13.02 -13.32
CA PRO A 4 -31.15 13.24 -13.15
C PRO A 4 -30.87 13.57 -11.68
N ALA A 5 -29.94 12.85 -11.06
CA ALA A 5 -29.46 13.20 -9.72
C ALA A 5 -28.90 14.63 -9.76
N SER A 6 -29.34 15.47 -8.82
CA SER A 6 -28.85 16.84 -8.69
C SER A 6 -27.36 16.83 -8.40
N ALA A 7 -26.54 17.14 -9.42
CA ALA A 7 -25.13 17.37 -9.23
C ALA A 7 -24.97 18.54 -8.24
N LYS A 8 -24.45 18.25 -7.04
CA LYS A 8 -24.17 19.28 -6.04
C LYS A 8 -23.23 20.29 -6.67
N LYS A 9 -23.62 21.57 -6.70
CA LYS A 9 -22.74 22.64 -7.16
C LYS A 9 -21.47 22.62 -6.31
N ILE A 10 -20.32 22.47 -6.97
CA ILE A 10 -19.00 22.60 -6.36
C ILE A 10 -18.95 23.99 -5.69
N PRO A 11 -18.58 24.10 -4.40
CA PRO A 11 -18.43 25.40 -3.75
C PRO A 11 -17.36 26.25 -4.48
N ALA A 12 -17.55 27.56 -4.52
CA ALA A 12 -16.65 28.47 -5.27
C ALA A 12 -15.20 28.50 -4.73
N SER A 13 -14.93 27.87 -3.59
CA SER A 13 -13.62 27.69 -2.96
C SER A 13 -12.86 26.42 -3.39
N VAL A 14 -13.49 25.51 -4.15
CA VAL A 14 -12.91 24.22 -4.52
C VAL A 14 -12.51 24.22 -6.01
N THR A 15 -11.27 23.85 -6.30
CA THR A 15 -10.77 23.77 -7.68
C THR A 15 -11.48 22.63 -8.43
N PRO A 16 -12.08 22.89 -9.62
CA PRO A 16 -12.72 21.85 -10.41
C PRO A 16 -11.69 20.94 -11.11
N ILE A 17 -12.09 19.71 -11.42
CA ILE A 17 -11.25 18.75 -12.15
C ILE A 17 -10.97 19.27 -13.57
N SER A 18 -9.72 19.66 -13.84
CA SER A 18 -9.28 20.07 -15.18
C SER A 18 -9.25 18.87 -16.14
N ARG A 19 -10.05 18.92 -17.21
CA ARG A 19 -10.11 17.83 -18.22
C ARG A 19 -8.99 17.87 -19.25
N ASP A 20 -8.20 18.94 -19.27
CA ASP A 20 -6.94 19.00 -20.04
C ASP A 20 -5.79 18.25 -19.34
N LEU A 21 -5.92 18.01 -18.03
CA LEU A 21 -4.95 17.28 -17.21
C LEU A 21 -5.44 15.86 -16.84
N TYR A 22 -6.71 15.73 -16.46
CA TYR A 22 -7.28 14.50 -15.90
C TYR A 22 -8.41 13.92 -16.75
N ARG A 23 -8.13 12.74 -17.31
CA ARG A 23 -9.09 11.93 -18.07
C ARG A 23 -10.22 11.46 -17.14
N PRO A 24 -11.47 11.40 -17.63
CA PRO A 24 -12.48 10.58 -17.00
C PRO A 24 -12.01 9.13 -16.88
N SER A 25 -12.34 8.47 -15.77
CA SER A 25 -12.00 7.10 -15.43
C SER A 25 -12.29 6.10 -16.56
N ASP A 26 -13.48 6.18 -17.17
CA ASP A 26 -13.86 5.37 -18.33
C ASP A 26 -12.92 5.59 -19.53
N THR A 27 -12.53 6.85 -19.78
CA THR A 27 -11.60 7.23 -20.87
C THR A 27 -10.19 6.74 -20.59
N LEU A 28 -9.72 6.87 -19.34
CA LEU A 28 -8.40 6.38 -18.90
C LEU A 28 -8.31 4.86 -19.07
N LEU A 29 -9.30 4.11 -18.57
CA LEU A 29 -9.34 2.66 -18.75
C LEU A 29 -9.50 2.25 -20.22
N SER A 30 -10.23 3.03 -21.04
CA SER A 30 -10.34 2.78 -22.47
C SER A 30 -9.02 2.98 -23.23
N GLU A 31 -8.25 4.01 -22.87
CA GLU A 31 -6.90 4.22 -23.43
C GLU A 31 -5.94 3.09 -23.02
N ILE A 32 -6.01 2.63 -21.76
CA ILE A 32 -5.24 1.47 -21.30
C ILE A 32 -5.63 0.20 -22.08
N LYS A 33 -6.93 -0.05 -22.28
CA LYS A 33 -7.41 -1.19 -23.10
C LYS A 33 -6.89 -1.11 -24.54
N ALA A 34 -6.86 0.08 -25.13
CA ALA A 34 -6.29 0.31 -26.45
C ALA A 34 -4.75 0.14 -26.48
N LEU A 35 -4.05 0.53 -25.41
CA LEU A 35 -2.60 0.37 -25.25
C LEU A 35 -2.19 -1.11 -25.15
N VAL A 36 -2.97 -1.91 -24.42
CA VAL A 36 -2.80 -3.37 -24.36
C VAL A 36 -3.03 -3.98 -25.75
N ALA A 37 -4.15 -3.64 -26.41
CA ALA A 37 -4.52 -4.21 -27.70
C ALA A 37 -3.49 -3.97 -28.82
N ARG A 38 -2.74 -2.87 -28.76
CA ARG A 38 -1.68 -2.51 -29.74
C ARG A 38 -0.26 -2.93 -29.33
N ASN A 39 -0.06 -3.48 -28.13
CA ASN A 39 1.22 -4.03 -27.66
C ASN A 39 1.06 -5.47 -27.08
N PRO A 40 0.42 -6.42 -27.80
CA PRO A 40 0.08 -7.74 -27.28
C PRO A 40 1.29 -8.66 -27.03
N ASP A 41 2.48 -8.26 -27.48
CA ASP A 41 3.77 -8.93 -27.23
C ASP A 41 4.38 -8.57 -25.87
N ARG A 42 3.98 -7.43 -25.29
CA ARG A 42 4.48 -6.91 -23.99
C ARG A 42 3.39 -6.84 -22.92
N LEU A 43 2.14 -6.61 -23.30
CA LEU A 43 1.01 -6.41 -22.38
C LEU A 43 -0.07 -7.47 -22.54
N THR A 44 -0.54 -7.99 -21.41
CA THR A 44 -1.82 -8.68 -21.27
C THR A 44 -2.67 -8.00 -20.20
N MET A 45 -3.95 -8.34 -20.12
CA MET A 45 -4.89 -7.64 -19.26
C MET A 45 -6.03 -8.55 -18.81
N ASP A 46 -6.25 -8.59 -17.51
CA ASP A 46 -7.35 -9.29 -16.86
C ASP A 46 -8.38 -8.27 -16.35
N THR A 47 -9.63 -8.70 -16.18
CA THR A 47 -10.66 -7.94 -15.46
C THR A 47 -11.16 -8.79 -14.31
N VAL A 48 -10.84 -8.38 -13.08
CA VAL A 48 -11.22 -9.11 -11.86
C VAL A 48 -12.46 -8.45 -11.27
N ARG A 49 -13.42 -9.27 -10.84
CA ARG A 49 -14.68 -8.82 -10.25
C ARG A 49 -14.92 -9.51 -8.93
N ALA A 50 -15.50 -8.79 -7.99
CA ALA A 50 -16.01 -9.32 -6.73
C ALA A 50 -17.28 -8.55 -6.34
N GLY A 51 -18.12 -9.15 -5.51
CA GLY A 51 -19.33 -8.49 -5.03
C GLY A 51 -19.85 -9.09 -3.75
N ASN A 52 -20.43 -8.25 -2.91
CA ASN A 52 -21.07 -8.66 -1.67
C ASN A 52 -22.19 -7.67 -1.29
N LYS A 53 -23.23 -8.16 -0.58
CA LYS A 53 -24.32 -7.34 -0.03
C LYS A 53 -24.94 -6.34 -1.03
N GLY A 54 -25.12 -6.74 -2.29
CA GLY A 54 -25.72 -5.92 -3.35
C GLY A 54 -24.80 -4.87 -4.01
N TYR A 55 -23.48 -4.94 -3.77
CA TYR A 55 -22.47 -4.06 -4.37
C TYR A 55 -21.38 -4.89 -5.05
N SER A 56 -20.75 -4.32 -6.08
CA SER A 56 -19.72 -4.99 -6.88
C SER A 56 -18.58 -4.04 -7.23
N ALA A 57 -17.36 -4.56 -7.20
CA ALA A 57 -16.19 -3.91 -7.75
C ALA A 57 -15.71 -4.63 -9.02
N GLU A 58 -15.15 -3.85 -9.94
CA GLU A 58 -14.40 -4.32 -11.10
C GLU A 58 -13.03 -3.64 -11.08
N MET A 59 -11.96 -4.41 -11.25
CA MET A 59 -10.60 -3.91 -11.40
C MET A 59 -9.98 -4.42 -12.69
N LEU A 60 -9.35 -3.49 -13.41
CA LEU A 60 -8.49 -3.80 -14.53
C LEU A 60 -7.08 -4.14 -14.00
N VAL A 61 -6.52 -5.27 -14.40
CA VAL A 61 -5.16 -5.66 -14.03
C VAL A 61 -4.35 -5.82 -15.31
N VAL A 62 -3.44 -4.88 -15.57
CA VAL A 62 -2.54 -4.94 -16.73
C VAL A 62 -1.26 -5.66 -16.31
N THR A 63 -0.86 -6.69 -17.05
CA THR A 63 0.40 -7.38 -16.83
C THR A 63 1.38 -7.03 -17.95
N PHE A 64 2.46 -6.33 -17.60
CA PHE A 64 3.63 -6.18 -18.45
C PHE A 64 4.59 -7.36 -18.23
N ASN A 65 4.98 -8.02 -19.32
CA ASN A 65 5.91 -9.14 -19.28
C ASN A 65 6.73 -9.17 -20.58
N HIS A 66 7.98 -8.68 -20.55
CA HIS A 66 8.84 -8.67 -21.73
C HIS A 66 9.49 -10.05 -21.95
N VAL A 67 8.70 -11.02 -22.44
CA VAL A 67 9.15 -12.41 -22.60
C VAL A 67 10.09 -12.58 -23.80
N LYS A 68 11.39 -12.76 -23.54
CA LYS A 68 12.18 -13.71 -24.34
C LYS A 68 11.86 -15.13 -23.85
N LYS A 69 11.58 -16.04 -24.79
CA LYS A 69 11.20 -17.46 -24.52
C LYS A 69 12.29 -18.30 -23.81
N THR A 70 13.40 -17.70 -23.40
CA THR A 70 14.62 -18.34 -22.90
C THR A 70 14.86 -18.14 -21.41
N VAL A 71 14.07 -17.31 -20.72
CA VAL A 71 14.19 -17.08 -19.27
C VAL A 71 13.13 -17.91 -18.54
N HIS A 72 13.55 -18.70 -17.54
CA HIS A 72 12.64 -19.48 -16.71
C HIS A 72 11.79 -18.55 -15.82
N ASP A 73 10.49 -18.83 -15.69
CA ASP A 73 9.54 -17.95 -14.97
C ASP A 73 9.86 -17.80 -13.47
N GLY A 74 10.61 -18.75 -12.89
CA GLY A 74 11.08 -18.72 -11.50
C GLY A 74 12.15 -17.67 -11.20
N SER A 75 12.90 -17.18 -12.20
CA SER A 75 13.99 -16.20 -12.03
C SER A 75 13.55 -14.76 -12.37
N LYS A 76 12.25 -14.46 -12.29
CA LYS A 76 11.71 -13.13 -12.59
C LYS A 76 11.26 -12.39 -11.34
N ILE A 77 11.63 -11.12 -11.25
CA ILE A 77 11.16 -10.26 -10.17
C ILE A 77 9.74 -9.79 -10.47
N LYS A 78 8.81 -10.22 -9.61
CA LYS A 78 7.39 -9.86 -9.67
C LYS A 78 7.15 -8.55 -8.93
N ILE A 79 6.55 -7.58 -9.61
CA ILE A 79 6.24 -6.25 -9.08
C ILE A 79 4.74 -6.00 -9.22
N LEU A 80 4.05 -5.59 -8.15
CA LEU A 80 2.64 -5.21 -8.19
C LEU A 80 2.48 -3.74 -7.81
N LEU A 81 1.87 -2.94 -8.68
CA LEU A 81 1.67 -1.51 -8.49
C LEU A 81 0.17 -1.21 -8.46
N SER A 82 -0.32 -0.60 -7.37
CA SER A 82 -1.72 -0.17 -7.22
C SER A 82 -1.82 1.35 -7.17
N PHE A 83 -2.78 1.89 -7.93
CA PHE A 83 -3.01 3.32 -8.09
C PHE A 83 -4.50 3.63 -7.90
N GLY A 84 -4.81 4.84 -7.43
CA GLY A 84 -6.19 5.30 -7.29
C GLY A 84 -7.02 4.49 -6.29
N GLN A 85 -6.41 4.05 -5.18
CA GLN A 85 -7.13 3.46 -4.04
C GLN A 85 -8.03 4.51 -3.36
N HIS A 86 -7.61 5.78 -3.33
CA HIS A 86 -8.47 6.88 -2.88
C HIS A 86 -9.13 7.63 -4.06
N GLY A 87 -10.44 7.83 -3.97
CA GLY A 87 -11.27 8.42 -5.02
C GLY A 87 -10.87 9.83 -5.48
N ARG A 88 -10.21 10.62 -4.61
CA ARG A 88 -9.77 12.01 -4.88
C ARG A 88 -8.37 12.17 -5.48
N GLU A 89 -7.58 11.09 -5.51
CA GLU A 89 -6.16 11.12 -5.91
C GLU A 89 -6.03 10.77 -7.40
N LEU A 90 -6.43 11.68 -8.29
CA LEU A 90 -6.51 11.45 -9.74
C LEU A 90 -5.13 11.34 -10.40
N ILE A 91 -4.15 12.09 -9.91
CA ILE A 91 -2.77 12.10 -10.43
C ILE A 91 -2.11 10.71 -10.42
N THR A 92 -2.48 9.84 -9.47
CA THR A 92 -1.97 8.47 -9.36
C THR A 92 -2.37 7.61 -10.58
N SER A 93 -3.62 7.70 -11.03
CA SER A 93 -4.10 6.94 -12.20
C SER A 93 -3.50 7.42 -13.52
N GLU A 94 -3.24 8.73 -13.64
CA GLU A 94 -2.54 9.30 -14.81
C GLU A 94 -1.06 8.87 -14.85
N LEU A 95 -0.42 8.72 -13.67
CA LEU A 95 0.91 8.14 -13.55
C LEU A 95 0.93 6.66 -13.98
N ALA A 96 -0.07 5.87 -13.61
CA ALA A 96 -0.20 4.48 -14.04
C ALA A 96 -0.25 4.33 -15.58
N LEU A 97 -1.09 5.14 -16.24
CA LEU A 97 -1.16 5.20 -17.71
C LEU A 97 0.18 5.64 -18.33
N SER A 98 0.82 6.66 -17.75
CA SER A 98 2.09 7.20 -18.24
C SER A 98 3.24 6.19 -18.13
N LEU A 99 3.29 5.43 -17.02
CA LEU A 99 4.25 4.35 -16.82
C LEU A 99 4.05 3.21 -17.83
N LEU A 100 2.80 2.81 -18.11
CA LEU A 100 2.51 1.80 -19.13
C LEU A 100 2.99 2.24 -20.53
N TYR A 101 2.80 3.50 -20.93
CA TYR A 101 3.34 4.04 -22.18
C TYR A 101 4.89 4.02 -22.25
N ILE A 102 5.57 4.20 -21.12
CA ILE A 102 7.04 4.17 -21.06
C ILE A 102 7.55 2.73 -21.24
N LEU A 103 6.88 1.75 -20.63
CA LEU A 103 7.22 0.32 -20.71
C LEU A 103 7.02 -0.27 -22.12
N THR A 104 6.10 0.28 -22.94
CA THR A 104 5.79 -0.25 -24.28
C THR A 104 6.25 0.64 -25.42
N GLU A 105 5.70 1.84 -25.53
CA GLU A 105 5.87 2.76 -26.66
C GLU A 105 7.14 3.62 -26.55
N LYS A 106 7.99 3.37 -25.54
CA LYS A 106 9.24 4.09 -25.27
C LYS A 106 9.07 5.61 -25.26
N ARG A 107 7.96 6.08 -24.67
CA ARG A 107 7.74 7.52 -24.45
C ARG A 107 8.96 8.11 -23.76
N LYS A 108 9.55 9.12 -24.39
CA LYS A 108 10.75 9.78 -23.87
C LYS A 108 10.39 10.57 -22.62
N ILE A 109 11.03 10.23 -21.50
CA ILE A 109 11.21 11.18 -20.40
C ILE A 109 12.31 12.16 -20.83
N ALA A 110 12.06 13.46 -20.70
CA ALA A 110 13.00 14.47 -21.20
C ALA A 110 14.37 14.33 -20.50
N GLY A 111 15.44 14.16 -21.30
CA GLY A 111 16.81 14.01 -20.81
C GLY A 111 17.22 12.59 -20.38
N VAL A 112 16.37 11.58 -20.55
CA VAL A 112 16.64 10.20 -20.13
C VAL A 112 16.80 9.27 -21.34
N ASP A 113 17.88 8.47 -21.36
CA ASP A 113 17.98 7.31 -22.24
C ASP A 113 17.41 6.06 -21.56
N LEU A 114 16.31 5.54 -22.12
CA LEU A 114 15.64 4.33 -21.63
C LEU A 114 16.32 3.03 -22.12
N SER A 115 17.34 3.10 -22.98
CA SER A 115 18.02 1.91 -23.53
C SER A 115 18.67 1.03 -22.45
N SER A 116 19.13 1.65 -21.35
CA SER A 116 19.68 0.97 -20.18
C SER A 116 18.63 0.11 -19.46
N PHE A 117 17.38 0.57 -19.40
CA PHE A 117 16.29 -0.10 -18.72
C PHE A 117 15.71 -1.28 -19.53
N GLU A 118 15.80 -1.31 -20.85
CA GLU A 118 15.23 -2.41 -21.65
C GLU A 118 15.77 -3.80 -21.23
N LYS A 119 17.06 -3.90 -20.87
CA LYS A 119 17.65 -5.15 -20.35
C LYS A 119 17.09 -5.52 -18.97
N ILE A 120 16.88 -4.53 -18.11
CA ILE A 120 16.27 -4.69 -16.78
C ILE A 120 14.83 -5.24 -16.92
N LEU A 121 14.05 -4.69 -17.86
CA LEU A 121 12.66 -5.09 -18.10
C LEU A 121 12.49 -6.56 -18.54
N GLU A 122 13.52 -7.21 -19.10
CA GLU A 122 13.49 -8.64 -19.47
C GLU A 122 13.38 -9.58 -18.24
N HIS A 123 13.82 -9.12 -17.06
CA HIS A 123 13.80 -9.87 -15.81
C HIS A 123 12.57 -9.60 -14.93
N LEU A 124 11.63 -8.77 -15.40
CA LEU A 124 10.48 -8.32 -14.61
C LEU A 124 9.15 -8.90 -15.12
N VAL A 125 8.24 -9.13 -14.18
CA VAL A 125 6.80 -9.21 -14.45
C VAL A 125 6.14 -8.13 -13.62
N ILE A 126 5.53 -7.14 -14.26
CA ILE A 126 4.92 -6.00 -13.56
C ILE A 126 3.40 -6.08 -13.75
N LYS A 127 2.66 -6.20 -12.65
CA LYS A 127 1.20 -6.02 -12.64
C LYS A 127 0.87 -4.60 -12.21
N VAL A 128 -0.02 -3.94 -12.95
CA VAL A 128 -0.48 -2.58 -12.72
C VAL A 128 -1.99 -2.58 -12.56
N VAL A 129 -2.48 -2.07 -11.43
CA VAL A 129 -3.89 -1.77 -11.16
C VAL A 129 -4.06 -0.25 -11.25
N PRO A 130 -4.49 0.32 -12.39
CA PRO A 130 -4.44 1.76 -12.65
C PRO A 130 -5.53 2.55 -11.91
N ILE A 131 -6.63 1.89 -11.57
CA ILE A 131 -7.69 2.40 -10.69
C ILE A 131 -8.16 1.21 -9.85
N GLU A 132 -7.76 1.18 -8.58
CA GLU A 132 -8.31 0.24 -7.60
C GLU A 132 -9.76 0.63 -7.26
N ASN A 133 -9.98 1.89 -6.86
CA ASN A 133 -11.28 2.38 -6.41
C ASN A 133 -12.09 3.03 -7.54
N PHE A 134 -12.49 2.24 -8.54
CA PHE A 134 -13.26 2.75 -9.67
C PHE A 134 -14.59 3.40 -9.24
N ASN A 135 -15.32 2.74 -8.33
CA ASN A 135 -16.61 3.23 -7.83
C ASN A 135 -16.49 4.56 -7.05
N GLY A 136 -15.45 4.72 -6.22
CA GLY A 136 -15.15 5.99 -5.53
C GLY A 136 -14.72 7.08 -6.52
N ARG A 137 -13.89 6.75 -7.52
CA ARG A 137 -13.52 7.68 -8.60
C ARG A 137 -14.76 8.20 -9.35
N LYS A 138 -15.78 7.36 -9.61
CA LYS A 138 -17.05 7.81 -10.22
C LYS A 138 -17.79 8.85 -9.35
N ARG A 139 -17.76 8.72 -8.03
CA ARG A 139 -18.37 9.70 -7.09
C ARG A 139 -17.65 11.04 -7.12
N VAL A 140 -16.31 11.01 -7.10
CA VAL A 140 -15.47 12.21 -7.24
C VAL A 140 -15.72 12.92 -8.58
N GLU A 141 -15.78 12.17 -9.68
CA GLU A 141 -16.11 12.70 -11.01
C GLU A 141 -17.52 13.28 -11.13
N ALA A 142 -18.46 12.82 -10.29
CA ALA A 142 -19.82 13.34 -10.19
C ALA A 142 -19.95 14.59 -9.29
N GLY A 143 -18.85 15.06 -8.69
CA GLY A 143 -18.78 16.28 -7.88
C GLY A 143 -18.49 16.07 -6.39
N GLU A 144 -18.31 14.83 -5.91
CA GLU A 144 -17.88 14.54 -4.53
C GLU A 144 -16.35 14.70 -4.39
N ILE A 145 -15.82 15.86 -4.81
CA ILE A 145 -14.39 16.10 -5.08
C ILE A 145 -13.45 15.69 -3.93
N CYS A 146 -13.87 15.87 -2.69
CA CYS A 146 -13.07 15.55 -1.50
C CYS A 146 -13.16 14.09 -1.03
N ASP A 147 -14.04 13.23 -1.56
CA ASP A 147 -14.21 11.88 -0.99
C ASP A 147 -13.07 10.93 -1.43
N ARG A 148 -12.36 10.36 -0.46
CA ARG A 148 -11.34 9.33 -0.67
C ARG A 148 -11.92 7.92 -0.77
N ARG A 149 -13.11 7.69 -0.25
CA ARG A 149 -13.65 6.35 0.05
C ARG A 149 -14.27 5.67 -1.18
N ASN A 150 -14.69 4.41 -1.05
CA ASN A 150 -15.29 3.65 -2.14
C ASN A 150 -16.74 4.08 -2.46
N GLY A 151 -17.39 3.34 -3.37
CA GLY A 151 -18.78 3.59 -3.76
C GLY A 151 -19.81 3.46 -2.64
N ARG A 152 -19.46 2.84 -1.50
CA ARG A 152 -20.28 2.73 -0.29
C ARG A 152 -19.80 3.62 0.87
N GLY A 153 -18.74 4.39 0.68
CA GLY A 153 -18.19 5.28 1.72
C GLY A 153 -17.28 4.58 2.73
N VAL A 154 -16.66 3.45 2.39
CA VAL A 154 -15.60 2.79 3.18
C VAL A 154 -14.22 3.17 2.63
N ASP A 155 -13.27 3.45 3.52
CA ASP A 155 -11.87 3.67 3.17
C ASP A 155 -11.17 2.32 2.93
N LEU A 156 -10.75 2.08 1.68
CA LEU A 156 -10.07 0.85 1.30
C LEU A 156 -8.73 0.68 2.02
N ASN A 157 -8.05 1.79 2.38
CA ASN A 157 -6.81 1.75 3.16
C ASN A 157 -7.06 1.80 4.68
N ARG A 158 -8.26 1.44 5.12
CA ARG A 158 -8.61 1.08 6.50
C ARG A 158 -9.31 -0.29 6.60
N ASN A 159 -9.53 -0.98 5.46
CA ASN A 159 -10.34 -2.20 5.37
C ASN A 159 -9.53 -3.51 5.51
N TRP A 160 -8.22 -3.47 5.80
CA TRP A 160 -7.36 -4.66 5.89
C TRP A 160 -7.21 -5.14 7.34
N SER A 161 -6.81 -6.40 7.56
CA SER A 161 -6.95 -7.05 8.87
C SER A 161 -5.91 -6.73 9.95
N VAL A 162 -4.89 -5.90 9.68
CA VAL A 162 -3.85 -5.57 10.67
C VAL A 162 -4.30 -4.38 11.52
N ASP A 163 -4.43 -4.58 12.83
CA ASP A 163 -4.95 -3.61 13.83
C ASP A 163 -6.33 -3.00 13.45
N TRP A 164 -7.12 -3.74 12.65
CA TRP A 164 -8.36 -3.26 12.02
C TRP A 164 -9.39 -2.69 13.01
N GLY A 165 -10.04 -1.60 12.60
CA GLY A 165 -11.16 -1.00 13.34
C GLY A 165 -10.76 -0.17 14.55
N LYS A 166 -9.47 -0.15 14.91
CA LYS A 166 -8.89 0.79 15.88
C LYS A 166 -8.94 2.22 15.35
N LYS A 167 -9.11 3.17 16.26
CA LYS A 167 -9.35 4.59 15.97
C LYS A 167 -8.41 5.43 16.83
N GLU A 168 -7.61 6.27 16.19
CA GLU A 168 -6.80 7.27 16.87
C GLU A 168 -7.65 8.46 17.33
N LYS A 169 -7.04 9.39 18.07
CA LYS A 169 -7.75 10.54 18.67
C LYS A 169 -8.29 11.54 17.64
N ASP A 170 -7.66 11.57 16.48
CA ASP A 170 -7.94 12.40 15.31
C ASP A 170 -8.76 11.67 14.23
N TYR A 171 -9.18 10.43 14.50
CA TYR A 171 -9.98 9.60 13.59
C TYR A 171 -11.20 10.34 13.02
N ASN A 172 -11.27 10.42 11.69
CA ASN A 172 -12.39 11.05 10.98
C ASN A 172 -13.30 10.00 10.31
N PRO A 173 -14.53 9.74 10.81
CA PRO A 173 -15.44 8.74 10.22
C PRO A 173 -15.90 9.08 8.79
N PHE A 174 -15.76 10.32 8.33
CA PHE A 174 -16.10 10.71 6.96
C PHE A 174 -14.96 10.49 5.97
N GLU A 175 -13.78 10.11 6.46
CA GLU A 175 -12.57 9.85 5.65
C GLU A 175 -12.01 8.44 5.84
N GLU A 176 -12.13 7.89 7.05
CA GLU A 176 -11.42 6.69 7.50
C GLU A 176 -12.34 5.53 7.92
N ASP A 177 -13.60 5.51 7.48
CA ASP A 177 -14.52 4.41 7.81
C ASP A 177 -13.88 3.06 7.42
N PRO A 178 -13.54 2.17 8.38
CA PRO A 178 -12.83 0.92 8.13
C PRO A 178 -13.77 -0.18 7.57
N GLY A 179 -15.06 0.11 7.42
CA GLY A 179 -16.08 -0.83 6.97
C GLY A 179 -16.65 -1.67 8.11
N THR A 180 -17.31 -2.78 7.74
CA THR A 180 -18.05 -3.62 8.71
C THR A 180 -17.25 -4.79 9.28
N ALA A 181 -16.14 -5.14 8.64
CA ALA A 181 -15.18 -6.17 9.01
C ALA A 181 -13.91 -5.97 8.15
N PRO A 182 -12.77 -6.57 8.50
CA PRO A 182 -11.66 -6.70 7.56
C PRO A 182 -12.15 -7.36 6.26
N PHE A 183 -11.71 -6.82 5.13
CA PHE A 183 -12.10 -7.25 3.78
C PHE A 183 -13.63 -7.23 3.56
N SER A 184 -14.35 -6.29 4.17
CA SER A 184 -15.78 -6.11 3.88
C SER A 184 -16.04 -5.58 2.47
N GLU A 185 -15.06 -4.91 1.85
CA GLU A 185 -15.21 -4.31 0.53
C GLU A 185 -14.69 -5.22 -0.59
N PRO A 186 -15.46 -5.44 -1.67
CA PRO A 186 -15.01 -6.23 -2.81
C PRO A 186 -13.70 -5.74 -3.42
N GLU A 187 -13.41 -4.44 -3.37
CA GLU A 187 -12.13 -3.90 -3.82
C GLU A 187 -10.94 -4.49 -3.03
N ALA A 188 -11.01 -4.45 -1.69
CA ALA A 188 -9.98 -5.01 -0.83
C ALA A 188 -9.84 -6.53 -1.00
N GLN A 189 -10.97 -7.24 -1.24
CA GLN A 189 -10.97 -8.68 -1.54
C GLN A 189 -10.21 -9.00 -2.84
N ILE A 190 -10.42 -8.22 -3.91
CA ILE A 190 -9.71 -8.39 -5.19
C ILE A 190 -8.20 -8.18 -4.98
N MET A 191 -7.80 -7.09 -4.31
CA MET A 191 -6.39 -6.79 -4.08
C MET A 191 -5.70 -7.82 -3.17
N GLN A 192 -6.42 -8.37 -2.19
CA GLN A 192 -5.93 -9.44 -1.33
C GLN A 192 -5.61 -10.71 -2.14
N GLU A 193 -6.55 -11.17 -2.96
CA GLU A 193 -6.36 -12.39 -3.77
C GLU A 193 -5.37 -12.19 -4.92
N LEU A 194 -5.33 -10.99 -5.53
CA LEU A 194 -4.30 -10.63 -6.51
C LEU A 194 -2.90 -10.71 -5.90
N SER A 195 -2.72 -10.16 -4.69
CA SER A 195 -1.43 -10.18 -3.99
C SER A 195 -1.01 -11.59 -3.57
N LYS A 196 -1.91 -12.36 -2.95
CA LYS A 196 -1.68 -13.77 -2.55
C LYS A 196 -1.33 -14.67 -3.75
N SER A 197 -2.02 -14.50 -4.88
CA SER A 197 -1.85 -15.35 -6.05
C SER A 197 -0.62 -14.97 -6.88
N PHE A 198 -0.33 -13.68 -7.01
CA PHE A 198 0.83 -13.21 -7.78
C PHE A 198 2.15 -13.38 -7.01
N LYS A 199 2.13 -13.21 -5.68
CA LYS A 199 3.32 -13.21 -4.79
C LYS A 199 4.39 -12.22 -5.27
N PRO A 200 4.10 -10.91 -5.24
CA PRO A 200 5.09 -9.90 -5.62
C PRO A 200 6.28 -9.91 -4.66
N HIS A 201 7.48 -9.63 -5.19
CA HIS A 201 8.65 -9.32 -4.37
C HIS A 201 8.64 -7.84 -3.93
N ILE A 202 8.17 -6.97 -4.84
CA ILE A 202 7.97 -5.53 -4.59
C ILE A 202 6.49 -5.23 -4.81
N TRP A 203 5.86 -4.57 -3.84
CA TRP A 203 4.55 -3.96 -4.03
C TRP A 203 4.61 -2.47 -3.69
N VAL A 204 3.88 -1.65 -4.45
CA VAL A 204 3.78 -0.22 -4.18
C VAL A 204 2.32 0.23 -4.30
N ASN A 205 1.79 0.81 -3.22
CA ASN A 205 0.60 1.67 -3.29
C ASN A 205 1.00 3.08 -3.67
N VAL A 206 0.23 3.72 -4.54
CA VAL A 206 0.53 5.07 -5.02
C VAL A 206 -0.62 6.00 -4.67
N HIS A 207 -0.27 7.01 -3.87
CA HIS A 207 -1.16 8.00 -3.27
C HIS A 207 -0.71 9.42 -3.59
N SER A 208 -1.53 10.39 -3.19
CA SER A 208 -1.14 11.79 -3.09
C SER A 208 -1.73 12.42 -1.83
N GLY A 209 -1.25 13.61 -1.50
CA GLY A 209 -1.45 14.33 -0.24
C GLY A 209 -0.15 14.96 0.26
N MET A 210 1.00 14.33 -0.06
CA MET A 210 2.37 14.83 0.21
C MET A 210 3.40 14.28 -0.81
N GLU A 211 4.70 14.57 -0.66
CA GLU A 211 5.80 13.90 -1.40
C GLU A 211 6.65 13.03 -0.43
N ALA A 212 6.48 11.70 -0.45
CA ALA A 212 7.18 10.78 0.45
C ALA A 212 7.34 9.34 -0.09
N LEU A 213 8.29 8.61 0.48
CA LEU A 213 8.62 7.21 0.18
C LEU A 213 8.53 6.38 1.46
N PHE A 214 7.36 5.81 1.75
CA PHE A 214 7.14 5.04 2.96
C PHE A 214 7.33 3.53 2.78
N MET A 215 7.74 2.92 3.88
CA MET A 215 7.76 1.49 4.16
C MET A 215 6.92 1.24 5.42
N PRO A 216 6.67 -0.03 5.84
CA PRO A 216 5.97 -0.30 7.09
C PRO A 216 6.66 0.32 8.32
N TYR A 217 5.97 0.51 9.44
CA TYR A 217 4.53 0.32 9.61
C TYR A 217 3.75 1.63 9.41
N ASP A 218 2.47 1.51 9.07
CA ASP A 218 1.53 2.63 9.11
C ASP A 218 0.83 2.72 10.49
N HIS A 219 0.47 1.58 11.09
CA HIS A 219 -0.21 1.52 12.40
C HIS A 219 0.71 1.72 13.62
N LYS A 220 2.03 1.81 13.42
CA LYS A 220 3.03 1.98 14.49
C LYS A 220 3.97 3.15 14.20
N ASN A 221 4.38 3.87 15.25
CA ASN A 221 5.42 4.90 15.21
C ASN A 221 6.84 4.28 15.20
N THR A 222 7.06 3.26 14.35
CA THR A 222 8.29 2.47 14.28
C THR A 222 8.40 1.81 12.91
N THR A 223 9.59 1.79 12.31
CA THR A 223 9.90 0.82 11.25
C THR A 223 10.05 -0.58 11.85
N PRO A 224 9.82 -1.66 11.06
CA PRO A 224 10.29 -2.99 11.42
C PRO A 224 11.81 -3.01 11.67
N ASP A 225 12.27 -4.04 12.36
CA ASP A 225 13.69 -4.27 12.65
C ASP A 225 14.33 -5.30 11.71
N GLY A 226 15.67 -5.37 11.74
CA GLY A 226 16.45 -6.42 11.10
C GLY A 226 16.77 -6.21 9.62
N ALA A 227 17.53 -7.16 9.05
CA ALA A 227 18.11 -7.03 7.71
C ALA A 227 17.09 -6.70 6.60
N PRO A 228 15.88 -7.30 6.51
CA PRO A 228 14.91 -6.94 5.48
C PRO A 228 14.43 -5.48 5.58
N SER A 229 14.38 -4.92 6.80
CA SER A 229 14.00 -3.52 7.01
C SER A 229 15.10 -2.55 6.57
N HIS A 230 16.36 -2.85 6.91
CA HIS A 230 17.50 -2.09 6.39
C HIS A 230 17.60 -2.15 4.87
N LEU A 231 17.24 -3.29 4.27
CA LEU A 231 17.21 -3.50 2.82
C LEU A 231 16.16 -2.61 2.15
N MET A 232 14.91 -2.65 2.64
CA MET A 232 13.83 -1.76 2.21
C MET A 232 14.24 -0.29 2.30
N ARG A 233 14.76 0.13 3.46
CA ARG A 233 15.23 1.49 3.71
C ARG A 233 16.31 1.91 2.71
N SER A 234 17.32 1.08 2.48
CA SER A 234 18.41 1.38 1.55
C SER A 234 17.92 1.53 0.10
N VAL A 235 16.94 0.71 -0.33
CA VAL A 235 16.32 0.85 -1.66
C VAL A 235 15.58 2.19 -1.78
N LEU A 236 14.81 2.58 -0.76
CA LEU A 236 14.11 3.87 -0.77
C LEU A 236 15.05 5.07 -0.69
N GLU A 237 16.12 4.99 0.11
CA GLU A 237 17.16 6.02 0.20
C GLU A 237 17.92 6.16 -1.14
N ASN A 238 18.23 5.06 -1.83
CA ASN A 238 18.81 5.10 -3.18
C ASN A 238 17.86 5.74 -4.21
N VAL A 239 16.56 5.43 -4.17
CA VAL A 239 15.53 6.08 -5.01
C VAL A 239 15.45 7.58 -4.71
N ASN A 240 15.44 7.97 -3.42
CA ASN A 240 15.40 9.35 -2.96
C ASN A 240 16.62 10.14 -3.46
N HIS A 241 17.82 9.62 -3.25
CA HIS A 241 19.06 10.26 -3.66
C HIS A 241 19.14 10.44 -5.18
N ARG A 242 18.88 9.37 -5.94
CA ARG A 242 19.05 9.34 -7.40
C ARG A 242 18.01 10.16 -8.17
N ASN A 243 16.81 10.38 -7.61
CA ASN A 243 15.69 11.00 -8.34
C ASN A 243 15.08 12.24 -7.66
N PHE A 244 15.22 12.36 -6.35
CA PHE A 244 14.58 13.39 -5.54
C PHE A 244 15.58 14.30 -4.82
N GLN A 245 16.90 14.09 -4.96
CA GLN A 245 17.94 14.88 -4.27
C GLN A 245 17.73 14.90 -2.75
N ASP A 246 17.35 13.74 -2.20
CA ASP A 246 17.08 13.52 -0.78
C ASP A 246 15.94 14.38 -0.19
N SER A 247 15.05 14.91 -1.04
CA SER A 247 13.93 15.78 -0.63
C SER A 247 12.68 15.04 -0.12
N CYS A 248 12.49 13.76 -0.44
CA CYS A 248 11.37 12.99 0.09
C CYS A 248 11.65 12.47 1.51
N LEU A 249 10.61 12.39 2.33
CA LEU A 249 10.67 11.68 3.60
C LEU A 249 10.77 10.16 3.35
N VAL A 250 11.65 9.47 4.10
CA VAL A 250 11.87 8.01 3.98
C VAL A 250 11.78 7.31 5.35
N GLY A 251 10.83 6.40 5.49
CA GLY A 251 10.68 5.60 6.71
C GLY A 251 9.30 4.96 6.87
N SER A 252 8.96 4.60 8.12
CA SER A 252 7.63 4.11 8.49
C SER A 252 6.57 5.18 8.19
N GLY A 253 5.47 4.83 7.52
CA GLY A 253 4.37 5.77 7.27
C GLY A 253 3.85 6.41 8.56
N GLY A 254 3.58 5.57 9.57
CA GLY A 254 3.10 6.00 10.88
C GLY A 254 4.09 6.87 11.65
N GLY A 255 5.38 6.51 11.61
CA GLY A 255 6.43 7.19 12.38
C GLY A 255 7.07 8.41 11.70
N ALA A 256 7.11 8.46 10.37
CA ALA A 256 7.66 9.60 9.64
C ALA A 256 6.69 10.80 9.60
N VAL A 257 5.39 10.54 9.59
CA VAL A 257 4.34 11.58 9.56
C VAL A 257 3.77 11.86 10.95
N GLY A 258 3.88 10.92 11.90
CA GLY A 258 3.30 11.03 13.24
C GLY A 258 1.79 10.76 13.29
N TYR A 259 1.21 10.25 12.20
CA TYR A 259 -0.19 9.91 12.04
C TYR A 259 -0.32 8.40 11.83
N LEU A 260 -1.01 7.69 12.74
CA LEU A 260 -1.10 6.22 12.69
C LEU A 260 -2.34 5.77 11.95
N ALA A 261 -2.15 5.03 10.86
CA ALA A 261 -3.23 4.46 10.06
C ALA A 261 -3.40 2.97 10.34
N HIS A 262 -4.61 2.54 10.69
CA HIS A 262 -4.93 1.16 11.06
C HIS A 262 -5.64 0.43 9.91
N GLY A 263 -5.40 -0.86 9.74
CA GLY A 263 -6.02 -1.64 8.66
C GLY A 263 -5.57 -1.24 7.26
N THR A 264 -4.29 -0.86 7.09
CA THR A 264 -3.74 -0.48 5.78
C THR A 264 -3.30 -1.69 4.95
N THR A 265 -3.22 -1.45 3.63
CA THR A 265 -2.75 -2.43 2.66
C THR A 265 -1.27 -2.80 2.91
N THR A 266 -0.45 -1.80 3.19
CA THR A 266 1.01 -1.92 3.37
C THR A 266 1.36 -2.80 4.56
N ASP A 267 0.69 -2.59 5.70
CA ASP A 267 0.91 -3.37 6.91
C ASP A 267 0.45 -4.83 6.75
N TYR A 268 -0.68 -5.07 6.08
CA TYR A 268 -1.10 -6.44 5.76
C TYR A 268 -0.12 -7.16 4.83
N LEU A 269 0.37 -6.47 3.79
CA LEU A 269 1.29 -7.09 2.84
C LEU A 269 2.65 -7.41 3.47
N TYR A 270 3.08 -6.63 4.46
CA TYR A 270 4.26 -6.93 5.28
C TYR A 270 4.00 -8.05 6.30
N ASP A 271 3.03 -7.88 7.20
CA ASP A 271 2.85 -8.78 8.35
C ASP A 271 2.20 -10.11 7.97
N ILE A 272 1.28 -10.14 6.99
CA ILE A 272 0.48 -11.34 6.67
C ILE A 272 0.89 -11.94 5.33
N ALA A 273 0.95 -11.15 4.25
CA ALA A 273 1.28 -11.69 2.92
C ALA A 273 2.78 -11.96 2.73
N LYS A 274 3.63 -11.44 3.62
CA LYS A 274 5.10 -11.55 3.59
C LYS A 274 5.72 -11.11 2.26
N VAL A 275 5.20 -10.03 1.68
CA VAL A 275 5.86 -9.33 0.58
C VAL A 275 7.21 -8.80 1.09
N PRO A 276 8.35 -9.08 0.42
CA PRO A 276 9.67 -8.63 0.85
C PRO A 276 9.82 -7.10 0.93
N MET A 277 9.24 -6.38 -0.04
CA MET A 277 9.33 -4.92 -0.15
C MET A 277 7.97 -4.28 -0.48
N PRO A 278 7.05 -4.15 0.49
CA PRO A 278 5.81 -3.38 0.33
C PRO A 278 6.06 -1.91 0.68
N PHE A 279 5.62 -0.99 -0.17
CA PHE A 279 5.84 0.45 -0.02
C PHE A 279 4.55 1.28 -0.24
N THR A 280 4.50 2.45 0.38
CA THR A 280 3.47 3.47 0.13
C THR A 280 4.17 4.72 -0.43
N PHE A 281 3.90 5.09 -1.69
CA PHE A 281 4.49 6.26 -2.33
C PHE A 281 3.47 7.40 -2.41
N GLU A 282 3.80 8.53 -1.79
CA GLU A 282 3.03 9.77 -1.85
C GLU A 282 3.65 10.67 -2.90
N ILE A 283 2.94 10.94 -4.01
CA ILE A 283 3.57 11.49 -5.23
C ILE A 283 3.44 13.00 -5.44
N TYR A 284 2.58 13.65 -4.65
CA TYR A 284 2.28 15.07 -4.77
C TYR A 284 1.47 15.54 -3.56
N GLY A 285 1.80 16.70 -3.02
CA GLY A 285 0.90 17.46 -2.14
C GLY A 285 1.11 18.96 -2.33
N ASP A 286 0.05 19.75 -2.20
CA ASP A 286 0.15 21.22 -2.10
C ASP A 286 -0.19 21.67 -0.68
N GLU A 287 0.84 21.81 0.16
CA GLU A 287 0.76 22.34 1.53
C GLU A 287 0.23 23.79 1.59
N LYS A 288 0.14 24.50 0.45
CA LYS A 288 -0.40 25.85 0.33
C LYS A 288 -1.85 25.87 -0.19
N ALA A 289 -2.45 24.71 -0.44
CA ALA A 289 -3.88 24.63 -0.71
C ALA A 289 -4.69 24.96 0.55
N SER A 290 -5.90 25.50 0.37
CA SER A 290 -6.85 25.60 1.48
C SER A 290 -7.23 24.18 1.92
N THR A 291 -7.52 23.99 3.22
CA THR A 291 -8.14 22.75 3.72
C THR A 291 -9.47 22.43 3.04
N ASP A 292 -10.15 23.44 2.50
CA ASP A 292 -11.39 23.28 1.75
C ASP A 292 -11.16 22.87 0.28
N ASP A 293 -9.96 23.11 -0.29
CA ASP A 293 -9.65 22.81 -1.69
C ASP A 293 -8.91 21.47 -1.84
N CYS A 294 -9.63 20.40 -1.52
CA CYS A 294 -9.12 19.03 -1.60
C CYS A 294 -8.59 18.69 -3.00
N PHE A 295 -9.14 19.24 -4.09
CA PHE A 295 -8.65 18.88 -5.42
C PHE A 295 -7.21 19.33 -5.59
N LYS A 296 -6.92 20.60 -5.27
CA LYS A 296 -5.59 21.20 -5.37
C LYS A 296 -4.59 20.59 -4.39
N MET A 297 -5.02 20.26 -3.18
CA MET A 297 -4.18 19.60 -2.17
C MET A 297 -3.64 18.25 -2.69
N PHE A 298 -4.47 17.47 -3.37
CA PHE A 298 -4.16 16.11 -3.81
C PHE A 298 -3.75 15.99 -5.29
N ASN A 299 -3.91 17.03 -6.12
CA ASN A 299 -3.69 16.96 -7.57
C ASN A 299 -3.10 18.26 -8.16
N PRO A 300 -2.05 18.19 -9.00
CA PRO A 300 -1.56 19.33 -9.77
C PRO A 300 -2.66 20.04 -10.57
N VAL A 301 -2.78 21.36 -10.41
CA VAL A 301 -3.81 22.18 -11.09
C VAL A 301 -3.30 22.87 -12.36
N ASP A 302 -2.00 22.79 -12.64
CA ASP A 302 -1.35 23.35 -13.83
C ASP A 302 -0.53 22.29 -14.58
N LYS A 303 -0.34 22.51 -15.89
CA LYS A 303 0.34 21.56 -16.79
C LYS A 303 1.82 21.34 -16.47
N ILE A 304 2.52 22.36 -15.96
CA ILE A 304 3.96 22.28 -15.68
C ILE A 304 4.18 21.42 -14.44
N THR A 305 3.40 21.63 -13.38
CA THR A 305 3.45 20.80 -12.18
C THR A 305 2.97 19.38 -12.47
N PHE A 306 1.92 19.21 -13.27
CA PHE A 306 1.44 17.89 -13.71
C PHE A 306 2.54 17.11 -14.46
N ASP A 307 3.13 17.70 -15.50
CA ASP A 307 4.20 17.07 -16.27
C ASP A 307 5.44 16.78 -15.41
N ARG A 308 5.77 17.67 -14.47
CA ARG A 308 6.87 17.47 -13.50
C ARG A 308 6.61 16.25 -12.63
N VAL A 309 5.42 16.12 -12.03
CA VAL A 309 5.06 14.99 -11.17
C VAL A 309 5.10 13.69 -11.97
N ILE A 310 4.44 13.64 -13.13
CA ILE A 310 4.41 12.44 -13.98
C ILE A 310 5.84 12.01 -14.37
N ASN A 311 6.67 12.91 -14.89
CA ASN A 311 8.02 12.55 -15.34
C ASN A 311 8.94 12.15 -14.17
N LYS A 312 8.91 12.88 -13.04
CA LYS A 312 9.74 12.60 -11.86
C LYS A 312 9.39 11.24 -11.25
N TRP A 313 8.11 10.90 -11.13
CA TRP A 313 7.69 9.63 -10.55
C TRP A 313 7.77 8.43 -11.50
N CYS A 314 7.62 8.64 -12.81
CA CYS A 314 7.99 7.61 -13.80
C CYS A 314 9.47 7.21 -13.67
N MET A 315 10.38 8.18 -13.47
CA MET A 315 11.79 7.87 -13.21
C MET A 315 12.02 7.18 -11.86
N ALA A 316 11.30 7.57 -10.80
CA ALA A 316 11.36 6.90 -9.51
C ALA A 316 11.03 5.40 -9.64
N PHE A 317 10.00 5.05 -10.42
CA PHE A 317 9.65 3.65 -10.68
C PHE A 317 10.72 2.90 -11.48
N LEU A 318 11.28 3.49 -12.53
CA LEU A 318 12.36 2.86 -13.28
C LEU A 318 13.61 2.60 -12.41
N ILE A 319 13.96 3.55 -11.53
CA ILE A 319 15.05 3.39 -10.56
C ILE A 319 14.71 2.31 -9.52
N LEU A 320 13.48 2.29 -8.99
CA LEU A 320 13.02 1.24 -8.07
C LEU A 320 13.12 -0.16 -8.70
N PHE A 321 12.80 -0.31 -9.98
CA PHE A 321 12.91 -1.59 -10.68
C PHE A 321 14.37 -2.06 -10.83
N GLU A 322 15.29 -1.13 -11.08
CA GLU A 322 16.73 -1.38 -11.12
C GLU A 322 17.30 -1.74 -9.73
N GLU A 323 16.96 -0.98 -8.69
CA GLU A 323 17.37 -1.27 -7.31
C GLU A 323 16.79 -2.61 -6.83
N GLY A 324 15.56 -2.93 -7.22
CA GLY A 324 14.91 -4.21 -6.93
C GLY A 324 15.69 -5.42 -7.47
N LEU A 325 16.16 -5.35 -8.73
CA LEU A 325 16.98 -6.41 -9.34
C LEU A 325 18.39 -6.52 -8.75
N ARG A 326 18.98 -5.40 -8.29
CA ARG A 326 20.29 -5.43 -7.60
C ARG A 326 20.21 -6.09 -6.22
N THR A 327 19.07 -5.92 -5.57
CA THR A 327 18.90 -6.14 -4.13
C THR A 327 18.25 -7.48 -3.79
N LEU A 328 17.51 -8.08 -4.73
CA LEU A 328 16.92 -9.41 -4.60
C LEU A 328 17.80 -10.45 -5.33
N PRO A 329 18.63 -11.25 -4.63
CA PRO A 329 19.41 -12.31 -5.26
C PRO A 329 18.52 -13.49 -5.70
N ASP A 330 18.94 -14.18 -6.77
CA ASP A 330 18.22 -15.32 -7.38
C ASP A 330 17.87 -16.45 -6.38
N ASP A 331 18.66 -16.61 -5.31
CA ASP A 331 18.64 -17.80 -4.45
C ASP A 331 17.77 -17.69 -3.17
N GLN A 332 17.05 -16.58 -2.94
CA GLN A 332 16.22 -16.40 -1.72
C GLN A 332 14.69 -16.52 -1.93
N VAL A 333 14.27 -17.03 -3.09
CA VAL A 333 12.88 -17.47 -3.27
C VAL A 333 12.75 -18.91 -2.75
N VAL A 334 11.84 -19.12 -1.80
CA VAL A 334 11.56 -20.39 -1.07
C VAL A 334 12.47 -20.69 0.13
N SER A 335 12.23 -19.94 1.23
CA SER A 335 12.19 -20.59 2.55
C SER A 335 10.79 -21.19 2.74
N GLN A 336 10.66 -22.51 2.71
CA GLN A 336 9.43 -23.21 3.12
C GLN A 336 9.26 -23.08 4.65
N GLY A 337 8.31 -22.23 5.06
CA GLY A 337 7.74 -22.24 6.42
C GLY A 337 6.34 -22.86 6.36
N ALA A 338 6.09 -23.89 7.18
CA ALA A 338 4.88 -24.71 7.08
C ALA A 338 3.58 -23.91 7.27
N LEU A 339 2.62 -24.18 6.40
CA LEU A 339 1.24 -23.66 6.46
C LEU A 339 0.34 -24.86 6.75
N ASP A 340 -0.13 -25.00 7.98
CA ASP A 340 -1.09 -26.03 8.36
C ASP A 340 -2.26 -25.43 9.16
N ASN A 341 -3.47 -25.79 8.72
CA ASN A 341 -4.77 -25.59 9.38
C ASN A 341 -5.26 -24.15 9.60
N TRP A 342 -5.95 -23.60 8.59
CA TRP A 342 -7.04 -22.64 8.83
C TRP A 342 -8.27 -22.91 7.96
N VAL A 343 -9.46 -22.75 8.53
CA VAL A 343 -10.75 -23.10 7.91
C VAL A 343 -11.37 -21.87 7.25
N PRO A 344 -11.88 -21.93 6.00
CA PRO A 344 -12.53 -20.79 5.38
C PRO A 344 -13.89 -20.46 6.01
N MET A 345 -14.11 -19.19 6.37
CA MET A 345 -15.46 -18.66 6.62
C MET A 345 -15.93 -17.81 5.44
N GLY A 346 -16.94 -18.30 4.72
CA GLY A 346 -17.98 -17.50 4.07
C GLY A 346 -17.59 -16.58 2.89
N GLY A 347 -17.68 -17.11 1.66
CA GLY A 347 -17.74 -16.30 0.44
C GLY A 347 -17.77 -17.17 -0.81
N GLU A 348 -18.84 -17.11 -1.61
CA GLU A 348 -18.91 -17.83 -2.89
C GLU A 348 -18.06 -17.13 -3.95
N ILE A 349 -17.03 -17.82 -4.43
CA ILE A 349 -16.21 -17.39 -5.57
C ILE A 349 -16.84 -17.97 -6.84
N LEU A 350 -17.28 -17.10 -7.75
CA LEU A 350 -17.75 -17.53 -9.08
C LEU A 350 -16.56 -17.87 -9.99
N GLU A 351 -16.44 -19.18 -10.24
CA GLU A 351 -15.69 -19.87 -11.30
C GLU A 351 -14.22 -19.47 -11.58
N ARG A 352 -13.33 -20.42 -11.31
CA ARG A 352 -11.94 -20.45 -11.76
C ARG A 352 -11.65 -21.85 -12.34
N ASN A 353 -11.52 -21.96 -13.66
CA ASN A 353 -11.25 -23.24 -14.32
C ASN A 353 -9.78 -23.66 -14.20
N MET A 354 -9.51 -24.88 -13.72
CA MET A 354 -8.50 -25.86 -14.25
C MET A 354 -8.41 -27.14 -13.38
N ASP A 355 -7.93 -28.25 -13.98
CA ASP A 355 -8.11 -29.64 -13.52
C ASP A 355 -6.99 -30.29 -12.64
N GLN A 356 -7.45 -31.14 -11.70
CA GLN A 356 -6.92 -32.45 -11.22
C GLN A 356 -5.56 -32.70 -10.51
N LYS A 357 -5.68 -33.27 -9.27
CA LYS A 357 -5.00 -34.48 -8.67
C LYS A 357 -3.49 -34.44 -8.30
N SER A 358 -2.94 -35.15 -7.28
CA SER A 358 -3.47 -35.95 -6.12
C SER A 358 -2.35 -36.50 -5.17
N GLY A 359 -2.63 -36.73 -3.86
CA GLY A 359 -1.81 -37.50 -2.87
C GLY A 359 -0.57 -36.76 -2.26
N GLY A 360 0.06 -37.07 -1.12
CA GLY A 360 -0.04 -38.10 -0.04
C GLY A 360 1.37 -38.43 0.52
N GLU A 361 1.67 -38.76 1.80
CA GLU A 361 0.91 -38.85 3.07
C GLU A 361 1.89 -38.93 4.30
N ASN A 362 1.43 -38.55 5.52
CA ASN A 362 1.88 -38.92 6.90
C ASN A 362 3.38 -38.91 7.37
N GLY A 363 3.62 -38.28 8.53
CA GLY A 363 4.82 -38.44 9.39
C GLY A 363 4.71 -37.68 10.73
N LYS A 364 5.13 -38.25 11.88
CA LYS A 364 4.70 -37.81 13.23
C LYS A 364 5.86 -37.47 14.19
N LEU A 365 5.63 -36.45 15.04
CA LEU A 365 6.20 -36.12 16.38
C LEU A 365 7.65 -36.53 16.74
N GLU A 366 8.44 -35.55 17.21
CA GLU A 366 8.93 -35.43 18.62
C GLU A 366 9.78 -34.14 18.80
N GLY A 367 9.57 -33.37 19.88
CA GLY A 367 10.34 -32.12 20.09
C GLY A 367 9.79 -31.06 21.06
N LEU A 368 8.79 -31.37 21.90
CA LEU A 368 8.07 -30.36 22.70
C LEU A 368 8.54 -30.16 24.15
N ASP A 369 9.54 -30.91 24.64
CA ASP A 369 9.83 -31.00 26.08
C ASP A 369 11.00 -30.14 26.60
N LEU A 370 11.77 -29.46 25.73
CA LEU A 370 12.88 -28.60 26.16
C LEU A 370 12.44 -27.17 26.52
N GLY A 371 11.49 -26.58 25.78
CA GLY A 371 11.12 -25.16 25.93
C GLY A 371 10.38 -24.79 27.23
N MET A 372 9.77 -25.77 27.90
CA MET A 372 8.95 -25.52 29.10
C MET A 372 9.77 -25.36 30.40
N GLN A 373 11.07 -25.66 30.40
CA GLN A 373 11.93 -25.39 31.56
C GLN A 373 12.45 -23.95 31.58
N GLU A 374 12.85 -23.39 30.43
CA GLU A 374 13.40 -22.03 30.38
C GLU A 374 12.34 -20.96 30.69
N LEU A 375 11.11 -21.13 30.18
CA LEU A 375 10.00 -20.19 30.42
C LEU A 375 9.69 -19.98 31.92
N LYS A 376 9.85 -21.04 32.74
CA LYS A 376 9.65 -20.97 34.20
C LYS A 376 10.74 -20.19 34.92
N THR A 377 11.96 -20.15 34.37
CA THR A 377 13.08 -19.37 34.92
C THR A 377 12.89 -17.88 34.64
N TYR A 378 12.52 -17.51 33.42
CA TYR A 378 12.21 -16.12 33.07
C TYR A 378 11.03 -15.56 33.87
N PHE A 379 9.97 -16.35 34.09
CA PHE A 379 8.82 -15.91 34.90
C PHE A 379 9.19 -15.63 36.37
N ARG A 380 10.10 -16.42 36.96
CA ARG A 380 10.61 -16.18 38.33
C ARG A 380 11.44 -14.90 38.42
N LEU A 381 12.28 -14.62 37.42
CA LEU A 381 13.08 -13.38 37.36
C LEU A 381 12.21 -12.13 37.16
N PHE A 382 11.16 -12.23 36.34
CA PHE A 382 10.18 -11.16 36.14
C PHE A 382 9.44 -10.80 37.44
N MET A 383 8.97 -11.80 38.21
CA MET A 383 8.31 -11.55 39.49
C MET A 383 9.26 -10.91 40.52
N LEU A 384 10.54 -11.33 40.54
CA LEU A 384 11.52 -10.77 41.47
C LEU A 384 11.79 -9.28 41.20
N SER A 385 11.86 -8.87 39.94
CA SER A 385 12.08 -7.46 39.59
C SER A 385 10.87 -6.57 39.90
N THR A 386 9.63 -7.09 39.77
CA THR A 386 8.42 -6.34 40.15
C THR A 386 8.34 -6.09 41.66
N PHE A 387 8.69 -7.09 42.50
CA PHE A 387 8.72 -6.89 43.96
C PHE A 387 9.77 -5.86 44.39
N LEU A 388 10.95 -5.85 43.77
CA LEU A 388 12.00 -4.87 44.06
C LEU A 388 11.58 -3.44 43.67
N LEU A 389 10.97 -3.27 42.49
CA LEU A 389 10.42 -1.99 42.04
C LEU A 389 9.33 -1.47 43.00
N MET A 390 8.44 -2.34 43.48
CA MET A 390 7.40 -1.96 44.45
C MET A 390 8.01 -1.52 45.79
N PHE A 391 9.03 -2.22 46.29
CA PHE A 391 9.77 -1.82 47.51
C PHE A 391 10.45 -0.46 47.37
N MET A 392 11.07 -0.18 46.22
CA MET A 392 11.66 1.13 45.93
C MET A 392 10.60 2.24 45.89
N PHE A 393 9.43 1.96 45.33
CA PHE A 393 8.33 2.92 45.25
C PHE A 393 7.74 3.25 46.64
N CYS A 394 7.45 2.23 47.44
CA CYS A 394 6.98 2.38 48.82
C CYS A 394 7.99 3.14 49.71
N SER A 395 9.28 2.85 49.57
CA SER A 395 10.36 3.55 50.30
C SER A 395 10.44 5.03 49.92
N ARG A 396 10.14 5.38 48.67
CA ARG A 396 10.15 6.76 48.17
C ARG A 396 8.93 7.56 48.66
N ILE A 397 7.75 6.93 48.73
CA ILE A 397 6.54 7.53 49.33
C ILE A 397 6.74 7.78 50.84
N SER A 398 7.34 6.82 51.56
CA SER A 398 7.61 6.95 53.00
C SER A 398 8.50 8.17 53.31
N LYS A 399 9.57 8.38 52.51
CA LYS A 399 10.48 9.53 52.67
C LYS A 399 9.86 10.90 52.33
N ASN A 400 8.81 10.94 51.53
CA ASN A 400 8.08 12.19 51.29
C ASN A 400 7.14 12.51 52.47
N ARG A 401 6.41 11.51 52.99
CA ARG A 401 5.53 11.70 54.16
C ARG A 401 6.26 12.17 55.43
N SER A 402 7.51 11.76 55.62
CA SER A 402 8.32 12.25 56.75
C SER A 402 8.80 13.70 56.59
N ARG A 403 8.77 14.29 55.38
CA ARG A 403 9.08 15.71 55.19
C ARG A 403 7.89 16.60 55.50
N ASP A 404 6.70 16.21 55.06
CA ASP A 404 5.46 16.96 55.32
C ASP A 404 5.12 17.02 56.82
N SER A 405 5.57 16.05 57.63
CA SER A 405 5.36 16.05 59.09
C SER A 405 6.29 16.98 59.86
N ASP A 406 7.50 17.24 59.37
CA ASP A 406 8.47 18.11 60.05
C ASP A 406 8.07 19.59 59.89
N GLU A 407 7.57 20.00 58.72
CA GLU A 407 7.11 21.37 58.45
C GLU A 407 5.85 21.79 59.25
N GLN A 408 5.07 20.83 59.79
CA GLN A 408 3.90 21.13 60.64
C GLN A 408 4.20 21.23 62.14
N SER A 409 5.46 21.02 62.57
CA SER A 409 5.85 21.12 64.00
C SER A 409 6.49 22.46 64.39
N THR A 410 6.74 23.35 63.44
CA THR A 410 7.35 24.67 63.65
C THR A 410 6.40 25.82 63.26
N ALA A 411 5.28 25.92 63.99
CA ALA A 411 4.33 27.04 63.95
C ALA A 411 3.85 27.37 65.37
#